data_AF-A0A7K2MSA7-F1
#
_entry.id   AF-A0A7K2MSA7-F1
#
_cell.length_a   1.000
_cell.length_b   1.000
_cell.length_c   1.000
_cell.angle_alpha   90.00
_cell.angle_beta   90.00
_cell.angle_gamma   90.00
#
_symmetry.space_group_name_H-M   'P 1'
#
loop_
_entity.id
_entity.type
_entity.pdbx_description
1 polymer ?
#
loop_
_entity_poly.entity_id
_entity_poly.type
_entity_poly.pdbx_seq_one_letter_code
_entity_poly.pdbx_strand_id
1 'polypeptide(L)'
;RLLALRGTDERGTPDAALVARAVRDATAAEADVIAVGVALPKRDKELTSAVADALDAGAVVVAAATPDPPTANATRETPARTYYPAGEPGVLSVADMLPSGARPGDALPTDGVDLVAPGAGVVSGGPR
;
A
#
# COMPACT_ATOMS: atom_id res chain seq x y z
N ARG A 1 -10.75 17.34 -2.09
CA ARG A 1 -10.87 16.86 -3.50
C ARG A 1 -10.30 15.45 -3.55
N LEU A 2 -10.81 14.56 -4.41
CA LEU A 2 -10.20 13.23 -4.61
C LEU A 2 -9.44 13.21 -5.94
N LEU A 3 -8.25 12.62 -5.93
CA LEU A 3 -7.43 12.38 -7.12
C LEU A 3 -7.33 10.86 -7.31
N ALA A 4 -7.90 10.36 -8.40
CA ALA A 4 -7.81 8.95 -8.76
C ALA A 4 -6.57 8.73 -9.63
N LEU A 5 -5.44 8.42 -8.99
CA LEU A 5 -4.16 8.22 -9.66
C LEU A 5 -3.84 6.73 -9.72
N ARG A 6 -3.46 6.25 -10.90
CA ARG A 6 -3.30 4.82 -11.17
C ARG A 6 -1.88 4.37 -10.83
N GLY A 7 -1.76 3.46 -9.86
CA GLY A 7 -0.51 2.76 -9.50
C GLY A 7 -0.41 1.32 -10.04
N THR A 8 -1.30 0.93 -10.94
CA THR A 8 -1.42 -0.42 -11.49
C THR A 8 -1.46 -0.38 -13.03
N ASP A 9 -1.13 -1.50 -13.67
CA ASP A 9 -1.38 -1.68 -15.10
C ASP A 9 -2.89 -1.85 -15.41
N GLU A 10 -3.23 -2.04 -16.68
CA GLU A 10 -4.61 -2.25 -17.13
C GLU A 10 -5.26 -3.53 -16.58
N ARG A 11 -4.46 -4.47 -16.06
CA ARG A 11 -4.91 -5.71 -15.45
C ARG A 11 -5.01 -5.63 -13.92
N GLY A 12 -4.69 -4.47 -13.33
CA GLY A 12 -4.66 -4.29 -11.88
C GLY A 12 -3.36 -4.76 -11.21
N THR A 13 -2.32 -5.10 -11.97
CA THR A 13 -1.03 -5.49 -11.42
C THR A 13 -0.30 -4.24 -10.92
N PRO A 14 0.12 -4.18 -9.64
CA PRO A 14 0.91 -3.06 -9.15
C PRO A 14 2.32 -3.04 -9.76
N ASP A 15 2.79 -1.86 -10.11
CA ASP A 15 4.13 -1.62 -10.65
C ASP A 15 4.81 -0.45 -9.94
N ALA A 16 6.08 -0.59 -9.59
CA ALA A 16 6.80 0.40 -8.81
C ALA A 16 6.90 1.76 -9.52
N ALA A 17 7.13 1.78 -10.84
CA ALA A 17 7.23 3.03 -11.60
C ALA A 17 5.87 3.73 -11.72
N LEU A 18 4.79 2.96 -11.91
CA LEU A 18 3.43 3.51 -11.91
C LEU A 18 3.05 4.10 -10.54
N VAL A 19 3.34 3.40 -9.44
CA VAL A 19 3.10 3.93 -8.09
C VAL A 19 3.95 5.17 -7.83
N ALA A 20 5.23 5.15 -8.18
CA ALA A 20 6.12 6.31 -8.02
C ALA A 20 5.61 7.53 -8.78
N ARG A 21 5.18 7.34 -10.04
CA ARG A 21 4.56 8.40 -10.85
C ARG A 21 3.29 8.94 -10.20
N ALA A 22 2.40 8.06 -9.71
CA ALA A 22 1.17 8.46 -9.04
C ALA A 22 1.45 9.26 -7.74
N VAL A 23 2.45 8.88 -6.96
CA VAL A 23 2.85 9.65 -5.76
C VAL A 23 3.36 11.02 -6.16
N ARG A 24 4.24 11.13 -7.17
CA ARG A 24 4.71 12.44 -7.66
C ARG A 24 3.57 13.33 -8.16
N ASP A 25 2.63 12.76 -8.91
CA ASP A 25 1.43 13.47 -9.40
C ASP A 25 0.56 13.97 -8.22
N ALA A 26 0.44 13.19 -7.14
CA ALA A 26 -0.29 13.60 -5.94
C ALA A 26 0.44 14.72 -5.18
N THR A 27 1.75 14.62 -5.02
CA THR A 27 2.60 15.64 -4.39
C THR A 27 2.54 16.95 -5.16
N ALA A 28 2.66 16.90 -6.50
CA ALA A 28 2.57 18.09 -7.35
C ALA A 28 1.18 18.75 -7.31
N ALA A 29 0.14 17.98 -6.97
CA ALA A 29 -1.20 18.49 -6.75
C ALA A 29 -1.46 18.92 -5.30
N GLU A 30 -0.42 18.97 -4.45
CA GLU A 30 -0.47 19.39 -3.05
C GLU A 30 -1.48 18.55 -2.23
N ALA A 31 -1.49 17.24 -2.45
CA ALA A 31 -2.37 16.35 -1.70
C ALA A 31 -1.96 16.28 -0.21
N ASP A 32 -2.89 16.61 0.69
CA ASP A 32 -2.66 16.52 2.14
C ASP A 32 -2.44 15.06 2.59
N VAL A 33 -3.10 14.11 1.92
CA VAL A 33 -3.05 12.67 2.23
C VAL A 33 -2.90 11.87 0.94
N ILE A 34 -1.96 10.93 0.95
CA ILE A 34 -1.70 9.99 -0.14
C ILE A 34 -1.92 8.57 0.38
N ALA A 35 -3.00 7.92 -0.07
CA ALA A 35 -3.32 6.54 0.27
C ALA A 35 -2.85 5.59 -0.84
N VAL A 36 -1.88 4.74 -0.54
CA VAL A 36 -1.33 3.73 -1.45
C VAL A 36 -1.88 2.35 -1.07
N GLY A 37 -2.92 1.91 -1.76
CA GLY A 37 -3.60 0.64 -1.51
C GLY A 37 -2.88 -0.60 -2.04
N VAL A 38 -1.67 -0.46 -2.60
CA VAL A 38 -0.88 -1.57 -3.15
C VAL A 38 0.43 -1.73 -2.39
N ALA A 39 0.90 -2.98 -2.29
CA ALA A 39 2.13 -3.33 -1.60
C ALA A 39 3.04 -4.13 -2.54
N LEU A 40 4.28 -3.67 -2.69
CA LEU A 40 5.30 -4.22 -3.57
C LEU A 40 6.31 -5.02 -2.74
N PRO A 41 6.72 -6.22 -3.20
CA PRO A 41 7.62 -7.10 -2.44
C PRO A 41 9.09 -6.68 -2.48
N LYS A 42 9.44 -5.68 -3.30
CA LYS A 42 10.81 -5.20 -3.48
C LYS A 42 10.81 -3.69 -3.34
N ARG A 43 11.83 -3.18 -2.65
CA ARG A 43 12.10 -1.75 -2.59
C ARG A 43 12.52 -1.26 -3.98
N ASP A 44 12.04 -0.11 -4.35
CA ASP A 44 12.40 0.58 -5.59
C ASP A 44 12.91 1.99 -5.29
N LYS A 45 13.98 2.41 -5.98
CA LYS A 45 14.64 3.70 -5.71
C LYS A 45 13.79 4.89 -6.11
N GLU A 46 13.06 4.80 -7.22
CA GLU A 46 12.22 5.91 -7.69
C GLU A 46 11.00 6.06 -6.79
N LEU A 47 10.39 4.95 -6.37
CA LEU A 47 9.31 4.96 -5.39
C LEU A 47 9.78 5.50 -4.04
N THR A 48 10.95 5.06 -3.55
CA THR A 48 11.57 5.57 -2.31
C THR A 48 11.69 7.09 -2.36
N SER A 49 12.26 7.63 -3.44
CA SER A 49 12.42 9.08 -3.62
C SER A 49 11.06 9.79 -3.70
N ALA A 50 10.10 9.28 -4.47
CA ALA A 50 8.79 9.91 -4.60
C ALA A 50 8.05 10.01 -3.25
N VAL A 51 8.16 8.97 -2.42
CA VAL A 51 7.58 8.96 -1.07
C VAL A 51 8.29 9.95 -0.15
N ALA A 52 9.62 10.00 -0.17
CA ALA A 52 10.38 10.97 0.61
C ALA A 52 10.01 12.42 0.21
N ASP A 53 9.93 12.71 -1.09
CA ASP A 53 9.53 14.03 -1.59
C ASP A 53 8.11 14.41 -1.13
N ALA A 54 7.18 13.45 -1.06
CA ALA A 54 5.82 13.67 -0.57
C ALA A 54 5.79 13.99 0.93
N LEU A 55 6.55 13.25 1.73
CA LEU A 55 6.67 13.47 3.18
C LEU A 55 7.33 14.82 3.48
N ASP A 56 8.38 15.19 2.74
CA ASP A 56 9.06 16.48 2.87
C ASP A 56 8.14 17.64 2.47
N ALA A 57 7.23 17.43 1.52
CA ALA A 57 6.18 18.39 1.16
C ALA A 57 5.05 18.50 2.21
N GLY A 58 5.08 17.66 3.27
CA GLY A 58 4.12 17.67 4.37
C GLY A 58 2.90 16.77 4.18
N ALA A 59 2.87 15.93 3.15
CA ALA A 59 1.77 14.99 2.95
C ALA A 59 1.85 13.83 3.95
N VAL A 60 0.68 13.36 4.41
CA VAL A 60 0.58 12.11 5.16
C VAL A 60 0.48 10.94 4.17
N VAL A 61 1.49 10.07 4.15
CA VAL A 61 1.50 8.88 3.29
C VAL A 61 1.06 7.66 4.10
N VAL A 62 0.01 6.99 3.63
CA VAL A 62 -0.55 5.78 4.23
C VAL A 62 -0.45 4.65 3.21
N ALA A 63 0.05 3.48 3.60
CA ALA A 63 0.23 2.37 2.67
C ALA A 63 -0.17 1.02 3.26
N ALA A 64 -0.66 0.13 2.39
CA ALA A 64 -0.96 -1.25 2.74
C ALA A 64 0.31 -1.99 3.20
N ALA A 65 0.25 -2.61 4.38
CA ALA A 65 1.38 -3.30 4.98
C ALA A 65 1.76 -4.58 4.24
N THR A 66 0.80 -5.22 3.57
CA THR A 66 0.99 -6.43 2.76
C THR A 66 0.07 -6.42 1.53
N PRO A 67 0.43 -7.12 0.45
CA PRO A 67 -0.49 -7.38 -0.65
C PRO A 67 -1.47 -8.49 -0.25
N ASP A 68 -2.54 -8.62 -1.03
CA ASP A 68 -3.43 -9.78 -0.91
C ASP A 68 -2.63 -11.08 -1.11
N PRO A 69 -2.92 -12.13 -0.33
CA PRO A 69 -2.26 -13.41 -0.49
C PRO A 69 -2.60 -14.01 -1.87
N PRO A 70 -1.64 -14.67 -2.54
CA PRO A 70 -1.90 -15.32 -3.82
C PRO A 70 -2.97 -16.41 -3.67
N THR A 71 -3.90 -16.49 -4.63
CA THR A 71 -5.07 -17.40 -4.61
C THR A 71 -4.72 -18.90 -4.71
N ALA A 72 -3.46 -19.26 -4.92
CA ALA A 72 -3.02 -20.64 -5.11
C ALA A 72 -2.38 -21.19 -3.83
N ASN A 73 -2.88 -22.35 -3.37
CA ASN A 73 -2.36 -23.20 -2.29
C ASN A 73 -0.87 -22.94 -1.97
N ALA A 74 -0.61 -21.96 -1.10
CA ALA A 74 0.73 -21.67 -0.63
C ALA A 74 1.09 -22.73 0.41
N THR A 75 1.44 -23.93 -0.07
CA THR A 75 1.92 -25.04 0.78
C THR A 75 3.31 -24.77 1.35
N ARG A 76 3.89 -23.61 1.07
CA ARG A 76 5.17 -23.16 1.60
C ARG A 76 4.94 -21.91 2.44
N GLU A 77 5.38 -21.97 3.69
CA GLU A 77 5.44 -20.84 4.60
C GLU A 77 6.15 -19.66 3.90
N THR A 78 5.43 -18.54 3.74
CA THR A 78 6.03 -17.32 3.19
C THR A 78 6.77 -16.64 4.32
N PRO A 79 8.10 -16.43 4.23
CA PRO A 79 8.83 -15.76 5.29
C PRO A 79 8.37 -14.30 5.42
N ALA A 80 8.32 -13.81 6.66
CA ALA A 80 8.06 -12.41 6.96
C ALA A 80 9.01 -11.51 6.17
N ARG A 81 8.47 -10.42 5.61
CA ARG A 81 9.26 -9.41 4.90
C ARG A 81 8.58 -8.06 4.98
N THR A 82 9.37 -7.02 4.82
CA THR A 82 8.88 -5.66 4.61
C THR A 82 8.36 -5.50 3.18
N TYR A 83 7.19 -4.87 3.05
CA TYR A 83 6.62 -4.46 1.77
C TYR A 83 6.67 -2.95 1.60
N TYR A 84 6.66 -2.49 0.36
CA TYR A 84 6.84 -1.08 0.00
C TYR A 84 5.61 -0.54 -0.73
N PRO A 85 5.22 0.73 -0.51
CA PRO A 85 5.96 1.75 0.25
C PRO A 85 5.74 1.77 1.77
N ALA A 86 4.94 0.85 2.34
CA ALA A 86 4.68 0.83 3.79
C ALA A 86 5.94 0.74 4.67
N GLY A 87 7.00 0.12 4.17
CA GLY A 87 8.31 0.06 4.85
C GLY A 87 9.22 1.27 4.65
N GLU A 88 8.78 2.32 3.96
CA GLU A 88 9.56 3.55 3.85
C GLU A 88 9.48 4.38 5.14
N PRO A 89 10.59 5.00 5.60
CA PRO A 89 10.56 5.83 6.80
C PRO A 89 9.52 6.95 6.70
N GLY A 90 8.66 7.07 7.72
CA GLY A 90 7.62 8.10 7.80
C GLY A 90 6.30 7.74 7.11
N VAL A 91 6.23 6.60 6.40
CA VAL A 91 4.96 6.08 5.88
C VAL A 91 4.20 5.36 6.99
N LEU A 92 2.90 5.61 7.09
CA LEU A 92 2.01 4.88 7.99
C LEU A 92 1.63 3.53 7.37
N SER A 93 2.17 2.46 7.94
CA SER A 93 1.91 1.07 7.54
C SER A 93 0.60 0.56 8.15
N VAL A 94 -0.35 0.15 7.31
CA VAL A 94 -1.69 -0.30 7.73
C VAL A 94 -1.91 -1.76 7.37
N ALA A 95 -2.13 -2.60 8.38
CA ALA A 95 -2.55 -3.98 8.19
C ALA A 95 -4.08 -4.13 8.25
N ASP A 96 -4.58 -5.13 7.54
CA ASP A 96 -5.99 -5.46 7.49
C ASP A 96 -6.44 -6.30 8.69
N MET A 97 -7.71 -6.14 9.06
CA MET A 97 -8.39 -6.99 10.02
C MET A 97 -9.77 -7.42 9.52
N LEU A 98 -10.20 -8.58 10.01
CA LEU A 98 -11.57 -9.09 9.95
C LEU A 98 -12.50 -8.20 10.80
N PRO A 99 -13.83 -8.26 10.58
CA PRO A 99 -14.80 -7.58 11.44
C PRO A 99 -14.70 -7.96 12.93
N SER A 100 -14.14 -9.12 13.25
CA SER A 100 -13.88 -9.57 14.63
C SER A 100 -12.70 -8.85 15.30
N GLY A 101 -11.94 -8.02 14.56
CA GLY A 101 -10.69 -7.42 15.02
C GLY A 101 -9.48 -8.35 14.91
N ALA A 102 -9.65 -9.59 14.45
CA ALA A 102 -8.56 -10.52 14.19
C ALA A 102 -7.92 -10.27 12.82
N ARG A 103 -6.61 -10.51 12.70
CA ARG A 103 -5.95 -10.53 11.38
C ARG A 103 -6.39 -11.77 10.59
N PRO A 104 -6.62 -11.69 9.27
CA PRO A 104 -6.95 -12.87 8.46
C PRO A 104 -5.87 -13.95 8.56
N GLY A 105 -6.28 -15.22 8.61
CA GLY A 105 -5.36 -16.35 8.83
C GLY A 105 -4.42 -16.62 7.65
N ASP A 106 -4.76 -16.11 6.47
CA ASP A 106 -3.99 -16.19 5.23
C ASP A 106 -3.22 -14.89 4.92
N ALA A 107 -3.31 -13.87 5.78
CA ALA A 107 -2.56 -12.63 5.61
C ALA A 107 -1.05 -12.92 5.60
N LEU A 108 -0.33 -12.29 4.66
CA LEU A 108 1.11 -12.48 4.58
C LEU A 108 1.81 -11.90 5.82
N PRO A 109 2.85 -12.56 6.35
CA PRO A 109 3.57 -12.05 7.51
C PRO A 109 4.40 -10.82 7.13
N THR A 110 4.33 -9.79 7.97
CA THR A 110 5.15 -8.57 7.91
C THR A 110 5.34 -8.03 9.32
N ASP A 111 6.41 -7.27 9.51
CA ASP A 111 6.69 -6.49 10.71
C ASP A 111 6.48 -4.99 10.45
N GLY A 112 6.60 -4.16 11.49
CA GLY A 112 6.57 -2.70 11.35
C GLY A 112 5.20 -2.14 10.92
N VAL A 113 4.12 -2.72 11.44
CA VAL A 113 2.75 -2.21 11.25
C VAL A 113 2.50 -1.12 12.29
N ASP A 114 2.05 0.05 11.85
CA ASP A 114 1.71 1.18 12.73
C ASP A 114 0.24 1.13 13.17
N LEU A 115 -0.64 0.76 12.24
CA LEU A 115 -2.10 0.79 12.42
C LEU A 115 -2.77 -0.47 11.86
N VAL A 116 -3.98 -0.74 12.34
CA VAL A 116 -4.86 -1.77 11.80
C VAL A 116 -6.20 -1.16 11.40
N ALA A 117 -6.78 -1.66 10.31
CA ALA A 117 -8.08 -1.20 9.82
C ALA A 117 -8.89 -2.35 9.19
N PRO A 118 -10.24 -2.27 9.19
CA PRO A 118 -11.06 -3.25 8.47
C PRO A 118 -10.66 -3.34 7.00
N GLY A 119 -10.25 -4.52 6.53
CA GLY A 119 -9.90 -4.79 5.13
C GLY A 119 -10.71 -5.93 4.51
N ALA A 120 -11.25 -6.83 5.33
CA ALA A 120 -12.10 -7.91 4.86
C ALA A 120 -13.59 -7.56 4.93
N GLY A 121 -14.33 -7.90 3.87
CA GLY A 121 -15.79 -7.67 3.80
C GLY A 121 -16.19 -6.20 3.69
N VAL A 122 -15.27 -5.33 3.27
CA VAL A 122 -15.53 -3.90 3.07
C VAL A 122 -16.32 -3.69 1.78
N VAL A 123 -17.29 -2.77 1.80
CA VAL A 123 -18.08 -2.37 0.63
C VAL A 123 -17.75 -0.94 0.25
N SER A 124 -17.46 -0.70 -1.04
CA SER A 124 -17.14 0.62 -1.58
C SER A 124 -17.73 0.80 -2.99
N GLY A 125 -17.69 2.03 -3.51
CA GLY A 125 -18.03 2.32 -4.89
C GLY A 125 -17.02 1.71 -5.86
N GLY A 126 -17.50 0.99 -6.88
CA GLY A 126 -16.66 0.44 -7.94
C GLY A 126 -16.22 1.47 -8.98
N PRO A 127 -15.33 1.08 -9.91
CA PRO A 127 -14.96 1.92 -11.05
C PRO A 127 -16.21 2.33 -11.84
N ARG A 128 -16.21 3.57 -12.34
CA ARG A 128 -17.20 4.08 -13.31
C ARG A 128 -16.59 4.12 -14.70
#